data_AF-A0A947AV38-F1
#
_entry.id   AF-A0A947AV38-F1
#
_cell.length_a   1.000
_cell.length_b   1.000
_cell.length_c   1.000
_cell.angle_alpha   90.00
_cell.angle_beta   90.00
_cell.angle_gamma   90.00
#
_symmetry.space_group_name_H-M   'P 1'
#
loop_
_entity.id
_entity.type
_entity.pdbx_description
1 polymer ?
#
loop_
_entity_poly.entity_id
_entity_poly.type
_entity_poly.pdbx_seq_one_letter_code
_entity_poly.pdbx_strand_id
1 'polypeptide(L)'
;MNNKQKIALLIGFIFILAFAGYWQLSGGEILSKDGVWIEKEQSDLDKLLGLEPEMEFKEQFIIGLIPHTLGFTGIVVAITGILLFFLRTKKKENK
;
A
#
# COMPACT_ATOMS: atom_id res chain seq x y z
N MET A 1 -3.80 -30.09 0.26
CA MET A 1 -2.88 -28.99 -0.13
C MET A 1 -1.46 -29.37 0.25
N ASN A 2 -0.53 -29.38 -0.71
CA ASN A 2 0.86 -29.77 -0.48
C ASN A 2 1.56 -28.75 0.43
N ASN A 3 2.57 -29.15 1.22
CA ASN A 3 3.35 -28.23 2.07
C ASN A 3 3.93 -27.06 1.27
N LYS A 4 4.33 -27.28 0.01
CA LYS A 4 4.81 -26.21 -0.88
C LYS A 4 3.73 -25.17 -1.20
N GLN A 5 2.48 -25.60 -1.36
CA GLN A 5 1.34 -24.70 -1.61
C GLN A 5 0.95 -23.93 -0.34
N LYS A 6 1.04 -24.56 0.84
CA LYS A 6 0.84 -23.89 2.13
C LYS A 6 1.86 -22.78 2.36
N ILE A 7 3.13 -23.04 2.06
CA ILE A 7 4.20 -22.04 2.16
C ILE A 7 3.96 -20.88 1.18
N ALA A 8 3.58 -21.17 -0.07
CA ALA A 8 3.25 -20.13 -1.05
C ALA A 8 2.09 -19.24 -0.61
N LEU A 9 1.03 -19.83 -0.03
CA LEU A 9 -0.10 -19.11 0.53
C LEU A 9 0.31 -18.23 1.72
N LEU A 10 1.14 -18.76 2.62
CA LEU A 10 1.66 -18.00 3.77
C LEU A 10 2.47 -16.78 3.33
N ILE A 11 3.36 -16.95 2.34
CA ILE A 11 4.15 -15.86 1.78
C ILE A 11 3.23 -14.79 1.17
N GLY A 12 2.24 -15.19 0.37
CA GLY A 12 1.26 -14.26 -0.19
C GLY A 12 0.50 -13.49 0.90
N PHE A 13 0.11 -14.17 1.97
CA PHE A 13 -0.59 -13.53 3.09
C PHE A 13 0.28 -12.50 3.83
N ILE A 14 1.55 -12.80 4.04
CA ILE A 14 2.52 -11.86 4.63
C ILE A 14 2.68 -10.62 3.74
N PHE A 15 2.77 -10.79 2.42
CA PHE A 15 2.84 -9.67 1.49
C PHE A 15 1.60 -8.78 1.54
N ILE A 16 0.40 -9.37 1.61
CA ILE A 16 -0.85 -8.62 1.75
C ILE A 16 -0.84 -7.79 3.04
N LEU A 17 -0.44 -8.37 4.16
CA LEU A 17 -0.36 -7.66 5.44
C LEU A 17 0.66 -6.52 5.43
N ALA A 18 1.84 -6.75 4.85
CA ALA A 18 2.89 -5.73 4.74
C ALA A 18 2.41 -4.53 3.90
N PHE A 19 1.75 -4.80 2.78
CA PHE A 19 1.20 -3.75 1.91
C PHE A 19 0.04 -2.99 2.54
N ALA A 20 -0.87 -3.69 3.23
CA ALA A 20 -1.95 -3.05 3.97
C ALA A 20 -1.40 -2.12 5.07
N GLY A 21 -0.36 -2.55 5.78
CA GLY A 21 0.35 -1.72 6.76
C GLY A 21 0.99 -0.48 6.14
N TYR A 22 1.69 -0.64 5.00
CA TYR A 22 2.31 0.50 4.29
C TYR A 22 1.27 1.52 3.79
N TRP A 23 0.14 1.05 3.28
CA TRP A 23 -0.96 1.94 2.88
C TRP A 23 -1.54 2.72 4.08
N GLN A 24 -1.74 2.06 5.22
CA GLN A 24 -2.19 2.73 6.44
C GLN A 24 -1.21 3.81 6.90
N LEU A 25 0.10 3.54 6.85
CA LEU A 25 1.15 4.51 7.20
C LEU A 25 1.24 5.67 6.21
N SER A 26 0.82 5.47 4.96
CA SER A 26 0.79 6.51 3.93
C SER A 26 -0.42 7.45 4.05
N GLY A 27 -1.25 7.29 5.08
CA GLY A 27 -2.41 8.15 5.37
C GLY A 27 -3.76 7.50 5.07
N GLY A 28 -3.81 6.26 4.56
CA GLY A 28 -5.08 5.55 4.34
C GLY A 28 -6.00 6.22 3.31
N GLU A 29 -5.47 7.08 2.46
CA GLU A 29 -6.23 7.83 1.47
C GLU A 29 -6.77 6.90 0.38
N ILE A 30 -8.00 7.12 -0.08
CA ILE A 30 -8.64 6.31 -1.13
C ILE A 30 -8.19 6.78 -2.53
N LEU A 31 -8.11 8.09 -2.71
CA LEU A 31 -7.71 8.77 -3.94
C LEU A 31 -6.36 9.45 -3.75
N SER A 32 -5.57 9.53 -4.82
CA SER A 32 -4.33 10.30 -4.76
C SER A 32 -4.63 11.79 -4.61
N LYS A 33 -3.80 12.48 -3.85
CA LYS A 33 -3.89 13.93 -3.63
C LYS A 33 -2.52 14.55 -3.87
N ASP A 34 -2.51 15.72 -4.50
CA ASP A 34 -1.28 16.45 -4.85
C ASP A 34 -0.92 17.55 -3.83
N GLY A 35 -1.69 17.68 -2.76
CA GLY A 35 -1.36 18.58 -1.66
C GLY A 35 -2.31 18.47 -0.47
N VAL A 36 -1.80 18.93 0.67
CA VAL A 36 -2.51 18.94 1.95
C VAL A 36 -2.38 20.34 2.53
N TRP A 37 -3.49 20.85 3.07
CA TRP A 37 -3.47 22.06 3.88
C TRP A 37 -2.95 21.71 5.26
N ILE A 38 -1.81 22.29 5.63
CA ILE A 38 -1.18 22.06 6.92
C ILE A 38 -1.13 23.39 7.65
N GLU A 39 -1.38 23.38 8.96
CA GLU A 39 -1.18 24.56 9.80
C GLU A 39 0.30 24.98 9.72
N LYS A 40 0.51 26.24 9.36
CA LYS A 40 1.83 26.85 9.31
C LYS A 40 2.38 26.93 10.72
N GLU A 41 3.68 26.67 10.85
CA GLU A 41 4.35 26.73 12.15
C GLU A 41 4.29 28.17 12.69
N GLN A 42 3.54 28.37 13.77
CA GLN A 42 3.41 29.66 14.45
C GLN A 42 4.55 29.85 15.46
N SER A 43 5.05 31.08 15.52
CA SER A 43 5.95 31.53 16.59
C SER A 43 5.26 31.42 17.95
N ASP A 44 6.03 31.15 19.00
CA ASP A 44 5.50 31.04 20.37
C ASP A 44 4.81 32.33 20.84
N LEU A 45 5.21 33.47 20.29
CA LEU A 45 4.57 34.77 20.55
C LEU A 45 3.15 34.84 19.94
N ASP A 46 2.96 34.29 18.74
CA ASP A 46 1.69 34.31 18.00
C ASP A 46 0.66 33.39 18.66
N LYS A 47 1.11 32.24 19.17
CA LYS A 47 0.30 31.33 20.00
C LYS A 47 -0.15 32.00 21.30
N LEU A 48 0.72 32.78 21.93
CA LEU A 48 0.41 33.52 23.16
C LEU A 48 -0.60 34.64 22.95
N LEU A 49 -0.60 35.24 21.75
CA LEU A 49 -1.54 36.28 21.32
C LEU A 49 -2.90 35.71 20.85
N GLY A 50 -3.05 34.39 20.80
CA GLY A 50 -4.29 33.72 20.40
C GLY A 50 -4.62 33.89 18.92
N LEU A 51 -3.62 34.13 18.07
CA LEU A 51 -3.82 34.26 16.64
C LEU A 51 -4.15 32.90 16.02
N GLU A 52 -5.15 32.87 15.14
CA GLU A 52 -5.49 31.65 14.40
C GLU A 52 -4.30 31.24 13.50
N PRO A 53 -3.97 29.93 13.45
CA PRO A 53 -2.90 29.44 12.60
C PRO A 53 -3.25 29.64 11.12
N GLU A 54 -2.31 30.22 10.38
CA GLU A 54 -2.44 30.31 8.93
C GLU A 54 -2.33 28.91 8.31
N MET A 55 -3.17 28.61 7.32
CA MET A 55 -3.11 27.35 6.59
C MET A 55 -2.16 27.51 5.40
N GLU A 56 -1.11 26.69 5.33
CA GLU A 56 -0.20 26.63 4.18
C GLU A 56 -0.53 25.42 3.31
N PHE A 57 -0.67 25.64 2.00
CA PHE A 57 -0.84 24.56 1.05
C PHE A 57 0.53 23.95 0.75
N LYS A 58 0.75 22.74 1.24
CA LYS A 58 1.97 21.99 0.96
C LYS A 58 1.71 21.02 -0.18
N GLU A 59 2.43 21.21 -1.28
CA GLU A 59 2.47 20.25 -2.38
C GLU A 59 3.17 18.97 -1.88
N GLN A 60 2.36 17.95 -1.63
CA GLN A 60 2.82 16.63 -1.23
C GLN A 60 1.97 15.60 -1.94
N PHE A 61 2.60 14.82 -2.81
CA PHE A 61 1.93 13.73 -3.50
C PHE A 61 1.69 12.57 -2.54
N ILE A 62 0.42 12.27 -2.28
CA ILE A 62 -0.01 11.09 -1.54
C ILE A 62 -0.67 10.16 -2.54
N ILE A 63 -0.13 8.96 -2.69
CA ILE A 63 -0.74 7.91 -3.52
C ILE A 63 -1.94 7.34 -2.79
N GLY A 64 -3.11 7.41 -3.42
CA GLY A 64 -4.34 6.81 -2.88
C GLY A 64 -4.38 5.28 -3.04
N LEU A 65 -5.29 4.66 -2.29
CA LEU A 65 -5.55 3.23 -2.30
C LEU A 65 -5.83 2.72 -3.70
N ILE A 66 -6.63 3.41 -4.51
CA ILE A 66 -7.03 2.93 -5.84
C ILE A 66 -5.82 2.76 -6.77
N PRO A 67 -4.98 3.79 -7.02
CA PRO A 67 -3.76 3.60 -7.82
C PRO A 67 -2.76 2.63 -7.18
N HIS A 68 -2.64 2.61 -5.85
CA HIS A 68 -1.80 1.65 -5.13
C HIS A 68 -2.26 0.20 -5.34
N THR A 69 -3.57 -0.04 -5.23
CA THR A 69 -4.19 -1.36 -5.39
C THR A 69 -4.23 -1.81 -6.83
N LEU A 70 -4.37 -0.90 -7.80
CA LEU A 70 -4.31 -1.25 -9.22
C LEU A 70 -2.92 -1.79 -9.60
N GLY A 71 -1.86 -1.08 -9.19
CA GLY A 71 -0.48 -1.53 -9.39
C GLY A 71 -0.19 -2.83 -8.62
N PHE A 72 -0.66 -2.92 -7.37
CA PHE A 72 -0.50 -4.11 -6.54
C PHE A 72 -1.20 -5.33 -7.12
N THR A 73 -2.42 -5.20 -7.64
CA THR A 73 -3.17 -6.30 -8.27
C THR A 73 -2.38 -6.87 -9.45
N GLY A 74 -1.77 -6.01 -10.26
CA GLY A 74 -0.89 -6.43 -11.35
C GLY A 74 0.29 -7.27 -10.86
N ILE A 75 0.97 -6.82 -9.80
CA ILE A 75 2.10 -7.54 -9.19
C ILE A 75 1.65 -8.90 -8.62
N VAL A 76 0.52 -8.93 -7.90
CA VAL A 76 -0.01 -10.17 -7.31
C VAL A 76 -0.39 -11.17 -8.39
N VAL A 77 -1.04 -10.73 -9.47
CA VAL A 77 -1.40 -11.59 -10.61
C VAL A 77 -0.14 -12.15 -11.29
N ALA A 78 0.88 -11.32 -11.50
CA ALA A 78 2.15 -11.77 -12.08
C ALA A 78 2.84 -12.83 -11.18
N ILE A 79 2.98 -12.55 -9.88
CA ILE A 79 3.58 -13.49 -8.91
C ILE A 79 2.78 -14.79 -8.83
N THR A 80 1.46 -14.70 -8.80
CA THR A 80 0.57 -15.88 -8.77
C THR A 80 0.71 -16.68 -10.07
N GLY A 81 0.78 -16.02 -11.23
CA GLY A 81 1.03 -16.65 -12.52
C GLY A 81 2.37 -17.40 -12.56
N ILE A 82 3.44 -16.78 -12.04
CA ILE A 82 4.77 -17.40 -11.91
C ILE A 82 4.70 -18.62 -10.98
N LEU A 83 4.10 -18.47 -9.80
CA LEU A 83 3.96 -19.55 -8.83
C LEU A 83 3.15 -20.71 -9.40
N LEU A 84 2.02 -20.44 -10.07
CA LEU A 84 1.23 -21.47 -10.75
C LEU A 84 2.02 -22.14 -11.86
N PHE A 85 2.83 -21.39 -12.61
CA PHE A 85 3.69 -21.97 -13.66
C PHE A 85 4.73 -22.94 -13.07
N PHE A 86 5.41 -22.57 -11.98
CA PHE A 86 6.38 -23.43 -11.30
C PHE A 86 5.74 -24.57 -10.50
N LEU A 87 4.55 -24.36 -9.94
CA LEU A 87 3.80 -25.35 -9.15
C LEU A 87 2.87 -26.21 -9.99
N ARG A 88 2.79 -26.00 -11.32
CA ARG A 88 2.11 -26.92 -12.23
C ARG A 88 2.71 -28.30 -12.04
N THR A 89 2.01 -29.15 -11.29
CA THR A 89 2.29 -30.58 -11.28
C THR A 89 2.11 -31.03 -12.71
N LYS A 90 3.20 -31.45 -13.37
CA LYS A 90 3.08 -32.31 -14.54
C LYS A 90 2.24 -33.48 -14.05
N LYS A 91 0.96 -33.54 -14.45
CA LYS A 91 0.21 -34.78 -14.39
C LYS A 91 1.14 -35.75 -15.10
N LYS A 92 1.74 -36.69 -14.37
CA LYS A 92 2.28 -37.88 -15.03
C LYS A 92 1.07 -38.42 -15.78
N GLU A 93 1.08 -38.31 -17.10
CA GLU A 93 0.35 -39.27 -17.92
C GLU A 93 0.82 -40.62 -17.40
N ASN A 94 -0.04 -41.28 -16.62
CA ASN A 94 0.13 -42.69 -16.33
C ASN A 94 0.07 -43.38 -17.69
N LYS A 95 1.22 -43.84 -18.17
CA LYS A 95 1.32 -45.00 -19.03
C LYS A 95 1.71 -46.18 -18.15
#